data_AF-A0AAW8FPC0-F1
#
_entry.id   AF-A0AAW8FPC0-F1
#
_cell.length_a   1.000
_cell.length_b   1.000
_cell.length_c   1.000
_cell.angle_alpha   90.00
_cell.angle_beta   90.00
_cell.angle_gamma   90.00
#
_symmetry.space_group_name_H-M   'P 1'
#
loop_
_entity.id
_entity.type
_entity.pdbx_description
1 polymer ?
#
loop_
_entity_poly.entity_id
_entity_poly.type
_entity_poly.pdbx_seq_one_letter_code
_entity_poly.pdbx_strand_id
1 'polypeptide(L)'
;MTRRALLLSLLAGLLLATASPAHAAGYRYWSFWDRTGSTWTYATEGPSTAVPSDGDVQGFRFAVSEDSADANTPRGTASFTVICGDTAARDGRKRVALVLDFGTASDAPSGETPPARRTECAVVPRDATTAEALATAAKPLRYHTNALLCAIAGYPETGCGEQVTGRKTGPEESGSDDGPSVGLYAGLAAIALLGAAAVWQTRRRGNAA
;
A
#
# COMPACT_ATOMS: atom_id res chain seq x y z
N MET A 1 20.28 -13.29 -45.52
CA MET A 1 19.57 -12.31 -44.66
C MET A 1 18.44 -12.96 -43.85
N THR A 2 17.74 -13.96 -44.38
CA THR A 2 16.67 -14.73 -43.73
C THR A 2 17.04 -15.43 -42.41
N ARG A 3 18.25 -16.00 -42.27
CA ARG A 3 18.69 -16.64 -41.01
C ARG A 3 18.90 -15.68 -39.84
N ARG A 4 19.32 -14.43 -40.09
CA ARG A 4 19.48 -13.40 -39.04
C ARG A 4 18.12 -12.90 -38.56
N ALA A 5 17.16 -12.75 -39.46
CA ALA A 5 15.79 -12.37 -39.11
C ALA A 5 15.12 -13.42 -38.21
N LEU A 6 15.25 -14.73 -38.54
CA LEU A 6 14.71 -15.80 -37.70
C LEU A 6 15.32 -15.87 -36.29
N LEU A 7 16.64 -15.65 -36.16
CA LEU A 7 17.33 -15.63 -34.86
C LEU A 7 16.90 -14.45 -33.98
N LEU A 8 16.66 -13.26 -34.59
CA LEU A 8 16.12 -12.09 -33.89
C LEU A 8 14.67 -12.30 -33.44
N SER A 9 13.85 -12.96 -34.26
CA SER A 9 12.47 -13.32 -33.90
C SER A 9 12.41 -14.34 -32.75
N LEU A 10 13.31 -15.33 -32.74
CA LEU A 10 13.36 -16.35 -31.67
C LEU A 10 13.82 -15.76 -30.33
N LEU A 11 14.80 -14.85 -30.34
CA LEU A 11 15.25 -14.15 -29.14
C LEU A 11 14.17 -13.22 -28.57
N ALA A 12 13.44 -12.50 -29.43
CA ALA A 12 12.34 -11.65 -29.00
C ALA A 12 11.18 -12.46 -28.39
N GLY A 13 10.86 -13.62 -28.96
CA GLY A 13 9.87 -14.55 -28.40
C GLY A 13 10.28 -15.10 -27.03
N LEU A 14 11.57 -15.41 -26.83
CA LEU A 14 12.08 -15.94 -25.56
C LEU A 14 12.11 -14.87 -24.44
N LEU A 15 12.36 -13.60 -24.80
CA LEU A 15 12.33 -12.47 -23.87
C LEU A 15 10.91 -12.09 -23.42
N LEU A 16 9.90 -12.31 -24.28
CA LEU A 16 8.49 -12.06 -23.94
C LEU A 16 7.88 -13.19 -23.09
N ALA A 17 8.45 -14.39 -23.15
CA ALA A 17 7.95 -15.55 -22.40
C ALA A 17 8.42 -15.60 -20.93
N THR A 18 9.36 -14.74 -20.52
CA THR A 18 9.84 -14.64 -19.13
C THR A 18 9.26 -13.45 -18.36
N ALA A 19 8.46 -12.60 -19.02
CA ALA A 19 7.73 -11.53 -18.36
C ALA A 19 6.57 -12.14 -17.55
N SER A 20 6.86 -12.60 -16.34
CA SER A 20 5.82 -12.85 -15.35
C SER A 20 5.08 -11.53 -15.12
N PRO A 21 3.74 -11.50 -15.10
CA PRO A 21 3.03 -10.29 -14.71
C PRO A 21 3.55 -9.88 -13.34
N ALA A 22 4.05 -8.65 -13.23
CA ALA A 22 4.34 -8.05 -11.95
C ALA A 22 3.00 -7.82 -11.27
N HIS A 23 2.53 -8.80 -10.50
CA HIS A 23 1.42 -8.58 -9.60
C HIS A 23 1.91 -7.56 -8.56
N ALA A 24 1.38 -6.34 -8.61
CA ALA A 24 1.63 -5.36 -7.58
C ALA A 24 1.13 -5.96 -6.25
N ALA A 25 2.04 -6.05 -5.27
CA ALA A 25 1.66 -6.48 -3.94
C ALA A 25 0.77 -5.38 -3.35
N GLY A 26 -0.45 -5.72 -2.96
CA GLY A 26 -1.30 -4.82 -2.19
C GLY A 26 -0.75 -4.68 -0.77
N TYR A 27 -0.87 -3.52 -0.15
CA TYR A 27 -0.50 -3.30 1.24
C TYR A 27 -1.76 -3.07 2.06
N ARG A 28 -1.81 -3.64 3.26
CA ARG A 28 -2.91 -3.40 4.22
C ARG A 28 -2.54 -2.31 5.21
N TYR A 29 -3.17 -1.14 5.11
CA TYR A 29 -2.80 0.01 5.94
C TYR A 29 -3.94 1.00 6.17
N TRP A 30 -3.73 1.93 7.09
CA TRP A 30 -4.59 3.11 7.28
C TRP A 30 -4.18 4.22 6.32
N SER A 31 -5.01 4.47 5.31
CA SER A 31 -4.89 5.62 4.40
C SER A 31 -5.49 6.87 5.04
N PHE A 32 -4.98 8.04 4.66
CA PHE A 32 -5.36 9.34 5.20
C PHE A 32 -5.91 10.24 4.08
N TRP A 33 -7.01 10.91 4.36
CA TRP A 33 -7.81 11.61 3.37
C TRP A 33 -8.27 12.98 3.88
N ASP A 34 -8.19 13.97 2.99
CA ASP A 34 -8.82 15.28 3.18
C ASP A 34 -10.18 15.28 2.49
N ARG A 35 -11.17 15.94 3.10
CA ARG A 35 -12.49 16.11 2.50
C ARG A 35 -12.75 17.55 2.10
N THR A 36 -13.05 17.76 0.83
CA THR A 36 -13.55 19.05 0.32
C THR A 36 -14.97 18.86 -0.20
N GLY A 37 -15.94 19.44 0.51
CA GLY A 37 -17.36 19.20 0.26
C GLY A 37 -17.72 17.72 0.44
N SER A 38 -18.09 17.05 -0.64
CA SER A 38 -18.39 15.60 -0.66
C SER A 38 -17.25 14.74 -1.20
N THR A 39 -16.16 15.34 -1.67
CA THR A 39 -15.07 14.64 -2.35
C THR A 39 -13.94 14.32 -1.37
N TRP A 40 -13.45 13.10 -1.43
CA TRP A 40 -12.23 12.66 -0.74
C TRP A 40 -11.03 12.80 -1.66
N THR A 41 -9.96 13.39 -1.14
CA THR A 41 -8.66 13.47 -1.81
C THR A 41 -7.64 12.78 -0.93
N TYR A 42 -6.80 11.93 -1.52
CA TYR A 42 -5.72 11.28 -0.78
C TYR A 42 -4.78 12.36 -0.27
N ALA A 43 -4.51 12.37 1.04
CA ALA A 43 -3.73 13.44 1.65
C ALA A 43 -2.28 13.40 1.15
N THR A 44 -1.75 14.56 0.75
CA THR A 44 -0.34 14.70 0.33
C THR A 44 0.61 14.87 1.51
N GLU A 45 0.07 15.16 2.69
CA GLU A 45 0.79 15.29 3.95
C GLU A 45 0.38 14.20 4.94
N GLY A 46 1.26 13.88 5.90
CA GLY A 46 0.94 12.92 6.94
C GLY A 46 0.03 13.51 8.02
N PRO A 47 -0.73 12.67 8.76
CA PRO A 47 -1.58 13.16 9.86
C PRO A 47 -0.83 13.94 10.93
N SER A 48 0.45 13.65 11.13
CA SER A 48 1.32 14.30 12.13
C SER A 48 1.86 15.66 11.67
N THR A 49 1.61 16.08 10.43
CA THR A 49 2.01 17.40 9.92
C THR A 49 0.81 18.23 9.48
N ALA A 50 -0.24 17.59 8.98
CA ALA A 50 -1.45 18.26 8.53
C ALA A 50 -2.17 18.96 9.69
N VAL A 51 -2.30 20.28 9.62
CA VAL A 51 -3.00 21.14 10.60
C VAL A 51 -4.33 21.61 9.97
N PRO A 52 -5.45 20.88 10.17
CA PRO A 52 -6.74 21.24 9.57
C PRO A 52 -7.33 22.50 10.20
N SER A 53 -8.20 23.19 9.48
CA SER A 53 -9.03 24.29 9.98
C SER A 53 -10.18 23.78 10.86
N ASP A 54 -10.78 24.70 11.61
CA ASP A 54 -12.05 24.42 12.31
C ASP A 54 -13.16 24.26 11.28
N GLY A 55 -13.89 23.15 11.33
CA GLY A 55 -14.86 22.81 10.29
C GLY A 55 -14.40 21.72 9.32
N ASP A 56 -13.11 21.38 9.32
CA ASP A 56 -12.59 20.41 8.37
C ASP A 56 -12.99 18.98 8.76
N VAL A 57 -13.09 18.14 7.72
CA VAL A 57 -13.40 16.72 7.85
C VAL A 57 -12.21 15.91 7.35
N GLN A 58 -11.60 15.15 8.23
CA GLN A 58 -10.46 14.28 7.95
C GLN A 58 -10.90 12.81 7.99
N GLY A 59 -10.34 12.00 7.09
CA GLY A 59 -10.73 10.59 6.93
C GLY A 59 -9.56 9.64 7.16
N PHE A 60 -9.82 8.55 7.90
CA PHE A 60 -8.93 7.41 8.03
C PHE A 60 -9.64 6.18 7.48
N ARG A 61 -9.04 5.50 6.50
CA ARG A 61 -9.62 4.33 5.85
C ARG A 61 -8.64 3.17 5.87
N PHE A 62 -9.01 2.09 6.55
CA PHE A 62 -8.26 0.85 6.56
C PHE A 62 -8.71 -0.03 5.38
N ALA A 63 -7.77 -0.35 4.51
CA ALA A 63 -8.01 -1.15 3.30
C ALA A 63 -6.74 -1.86 2.83
N VAL A 64 -6.90 -2.80 1.90
CA VAL A 64 -5.79 -3.29 1.08
C VAL A 64 -5.72 -2.45 -0.19
N SER A 65 -4.59 -1.81 -0.46
CA SER A 65 -4.41 -0.98 -1.66
C SER A 65 -2.99 -1.13 -2.20
N GLU A 66 -2.86 -1.15 -3.53
CA GLU A 66 -1.56 -1.29 -4.20
C GLU A 66 -0.73 -0.02 -4.03
N ASP A 67 -1.34 1.14 -4.29
CA ASP A 67 -0.75 2.45 -4.06
C ASP A 67 -1.85 3.49 -3.73
N SER A 68 -1.47 4.77 -3.71
CA SER A 68 -2.39 5.88 -3.40
C SER A 68 -3.38 6.20 -4.52
N ALA A 69 -3.08 5.87 -5.78
CA ALA A 69 -3.99 6.10 -6.91
C ALA A 69 -5.15 5.11 -6.89
N ASP A 70 -4.91 3.88 -6.40
CA ASP A 70 -5.92 2.82 -6.26
C ASP A 70 -6.49 2.70 -4.83
N ALA A 71 -6.13 3.62 -3.93
CA ALA A 71 -6.56 3.56 -2.54
C ALA A 71 -8.07 3.77 -2.40
N ASN A 72 -8.72 2.91 -1.62
CA ASN A 72 -10.14 3.07 -1.35
C ASN A 72 -10.37 4.30 -0.46
N THR A 73 -11.31 5.17 -0.84
CA THR A 73 -11.72 6.33 -0.05
C THR A 73 -12.56 5.92 1.17
N PRO A 74 -12.64 6.78 2.21
CA PRO A 74 -13.56 6.56 3.32
C PRO A 74 -15.02 6.49 2.85
N ARG A 75 -15.75 5.49 3.33
CA ARG A 75 -17.15 5.26 2.93
C ARG A 75 -18.09 6.19 3.70
N GLY A 76 -19.22 6.51 3.08
CA GLY A 76 -20.30 7.28 3.70
C GLY A 76 -20.26 8.77 3.41
N THR A 77 -21.32 9.46 3.82
CA THR A 77 -21.61 10.84 3.40
C THR A 77 -21.51 11.87 4.53
N ALA A 78 -21.03 11.47 5.70
CA ALA A 78 -21.01 12.33 6.89
C ALA A 78 -20.19 13.61 6.64
N SER A 79 -20.79 14.76 6.95
CA SER A 79 -20.19 16.09 6.83
C SER A 79 -19.85 16.65 8.21
N PHE A 80 -19.09 17.75 8.25
CA PHE A 80 -18.78 18.44 9.51
C PHE A 80 -20.05 18.77 10.32
N THR A 81 -21.07 19.32 9.66
CA THR A 81 -22.34 19.69 10.31
C THR A 81 -23.01 18.49 10.97
N VAL A 82 -22.93 17.31 10.36
CA VAL A 82 -23.51 16.08 10.94
C VAL A 82 -22.68 15.57 12.11
N ILE A 83 -21.35 15.64 12.03
CA ILE A 83 -20.44 15.05 13.02
C ILE A 83 -20.25 15.96 14.24
N CYS A 84 -20.12 17.26 14.01
CA CYS A 84 -19.74 18.26 15.00
C CYS A 84 -20.81 19.33 15.25
N GLY A 85 -22.01 19.21 14.66
CA GLY A 85 -23.06 20.24 14.72
C GLY A 85 -23.48 20.63 16.13
N ASP A 86 -23.54 19.66 17.04
CA ASP A 86 -23.91 19.86 18.44
C ASP A 86 -22.73 20.26 19.34
N THR A 87 -21.51 20.29 18.79
CA THR A 87 -20.31 20.66 19.53
C THR A 87 -20.12 22.17 19.47
N ALA A 88 -20.30 22.84 20.62
CA ALA A 88 -20.08 24.28 20.73
C ALA A 88 -18.63 24.67 20.39
N ALA A 89 -18.47 25.77 19.65
CA ALA A 89 -17.17 26.39 19.45
C ALA A 89 -16.61 26.90 20.78
N ARG A 90 -15.28 26.86 20.92
CA ARG A 90 -14.57 27.32 22.12
C ARG A 90 -13.39 28.18 21.70
N ASP A 91 -13.14 29.25 22.45
CA ASP A 91 -12.00 30.12 22.19
C ASP A 91 -10.67 29.36 22.28
N GLY A 92 -9.76 29.66 21.36
CA GLY A 92 -8.47 28.97 21.26
C GLY A 92 -8.53 27.50 20.83
N ARG A 93 -9.72 26.96 20.47
CA ARG A 93 -9.89 25.57 20.04
C ARG A 93 -10.55 25.48 18.67
N LYS A 94 -10.22 24.45 17.90
CA LYS A 94 -10.92 24.06 16.68
C LYS A 94 -11.64 22.74 16.84
N ARG A 95 -12.69 22.54 16.04
CA ARG A 95 -13.39 21.27 15.88
C ARG A 95 -12.93 20.64 14.57
N VAL A 96 -12.48 19.39 14.67
CA VAL A 96 -12.12 18.58 13.50
C VAL A 96 -13.02 17.36 13.50
N ALA A 97 -13.78 17.17 12.43
CA ALA A 97 -14.60 16.00 12.25
C ALA A 97 -13.74 14.86 11.69
N LEU A 98 -13.79 13.69 12.32
CA LEU A 98 -13.03 12.51 11.91
C LEU A 98 -14.00 11.45 11.40
N VAL A 99 -13.72 10.91 10.22
CA VAL A 99 -14.37 9.69 9.70
C VAL A 99 -13.41 8.53 9.90
N LEU A 100 -13.79 7.57 10.76
CA LEU A 100 -13.00 6.39 11.06
C LEU A 100 -13.64 5.19 10.35
N ASP A 101 -13.09 4.83 9.20
CA ASP A 101 -13.54 3.73 8.38
C ASP A 101 -12.61 2.52 8.51
N PHE A 102 -13.01 1.58 9.36
CA PHE A 102 -12.21 0.44 9.80
C PHE A 102 -11.99 -0.68 8.79
N GLY A 103 -12.67 -0.70 7.65
CA GLY A 103 -12.60 -1.88 6.79
C GLY A 103 -13.95 -2.44 6.38
N THR A 104 -13.89 -3.19 5.31
CA THR A 104 -14.79 -4.33 5.09
C THR A 104 -14.13 -5.61 5.60
N ALA A 105 -14.89 -6.70 5.68
CA ALA A 105 -14.34 -8.00 6.03
C ALA A 105 -13.22 -8.46 5.08
N SER A 106 -13.22 -8.04 3.81
CA SER A 106 -12.14 -8.36 2.85
C SER A 106 -10.84 -7.59 3.12
N ASP A 107 -10.90 -6.47 3.85
CA ASP A 107 -9.72 -5.70 4.23
C ASP A 107 -9.03 -6.25 5.48
N ALA A 108 -9.77 -7.03 6.29
CA ALA A 108 -9.34 -7.44 7.62
C ALA A 108 -8.15 -8.40 7.58
N PRO A 109 -7.26 -8.34 8.59
CA PRO A 109 -6.36 -9.45 8.87
C PRO A 109 -7.14 -10.75 9.13
N SER A 110 -6.48 -11.89 8.90
CA SER A 110 -7.12 -13.19 9.10
C SER A 110 -7.56 -13.38 10.55
N GLY A 111 -8.82 -13.75 10.75
CA GLY A 111 -9.41 -13.96 12.08
C GLY A 111 -9.90 -12.68 12.77
N GLU A 112 -9.67 -11.50 12.19
CA GLU A 112 -10.16 -10.23 12.73
C GLU A 112 -11.47 -9.81 12.03
N THR A 113 -12.34 -9.10 12.76
CA THR A 113 -13.55 -8.49 12.20
C THR A 113 -13.45 -6.97 12.38
N PRO A 114 -13.55 -6.17 11.31
CA PRO A 114 -13.47 -4.72 11.44
C PRO A 114 -14.63 -4.18 12.29
N PRO A 115 -14.36 -3.23 13.21
CA PRO A 115 -15.41 -2.45 13.84
C PRO A 115 -16.31 -1.75 12.83
N ALA A 116 -17.51 -1.38 13.24
CA ALA A 116 -18.37 -0.52 12.44
C ALA A 116 -17.67 0.83 12.20
N ARG A 117 -17.82 1.37 10.98
CA ARG A 117 -17.43 2.76 10.70
C ARG A 117 -18.14 3.69 11.68
N ARG A 118 -17.40 4.64 12.23
CA ARG A 118 -17.97 5.70 13.07
C ARG A 118 -17.30 7.03 12.82
N THR A 119 -17.87 8.07 13.39
CA THR A 119 -17.39 9.44 13.26
C THR A 119 -17.17 10.03 14.64
N GLU A 120 -16.16 10.89 14.76
CA GLU A 120 -15.83 11.56 16.03
C GLU A 120 -15.67 13.06 15.80
N CYS A 121 -16.06 13.88 16.78
CA CYS A 121 -15.75 15.31 16.78
C CYS A 121 -14.62 15.60 17.78
N ALA A 122 -13.45 15.96 17.30
CA ALA A 122 -12.31 16.32 18.15
C ALA A 122 -12.27 17.83 18.41
N VAL A 123 -12.17 18.25 19.68
CA VAL A 123 -11.99 19.65 20.07
C VAL A 123 -10.57 19.88 20.58
N VAL A 124 -9.72 20.44 19.72
CA VAL A 124 -8.26 20.50 19.92
C VAL A 124 -7.72 21.93 19.83
N PRO A 125 -6.50 22.23 20.32
CA PRO A 125 -5.82 23.50 20.07
C PRO A 125 -5.82 23.90 18.58
N ARG A 126 -5.78 25.20 18.28
CA ARG A 126 -5.87 25.72 16.89
C ARG A 126 -4.72 25.22 15.99
N ASP A 127 -3.55 25.02 16.56
CA ASP A 127 -2.33 24.52 15.89
C ASP A 127 -2.21 22.99 15.89
N ALA A 128 -3.15 22.27 16.51
CA ALA A 128 -3.08 20.82 16.60
C ALA A 128 -3.18 20.13 15.23
N THR A 129 -2.40 19.08 15.05
CA THR A 129 -2.36 18.23 13.88
C THR A 129 -3.55 17.27 13.83
N THR A 130 -3.78 16.64 12.68
CA THR A 130 -4.81 15.58 12.56
C THR A 130 -4.49 14.39 13.46
N ALA A 131 -3.21 14.05 13.64
CA ALA A 131 -2.79 12.98 14.56
C ALA A 131 -3.17 13.30 16.01
N GLU A 132 -3.03 14.55 16.45
CA GLU A 132 -3.44 14.97 17.80
C GLU A 132 -4.98 14.99 17.95
N ALA A 133 -5.70 15.38 16.90
CA ALA A 133 -7.16 15.26 16.85
C ALA A 133 -7.61 13.79 16.97
N LEU A 134 -6.99 12.90 16.19
CA LEU A 134 -7.26 11.46 16.26
C LEU A 134 -6.92 10.88 17.64
N ALA A 135 -5.76 11.25 18.19
CA ALA A 135 -5.33 10.81 19.52
C ALA A 135 -6.27 11.33 20.62
N THR A 136 -6.95 12.45 20.43
CA THR A 136 -7.96 12.94 21.39
C THR A 136 -9.24 12.11 21.34
N ALA A 137 -9.62 11.64 20.16
CA ALA A 137 -10.94 11.05 19.91
C ALA A 137 -10.99 9.52 19.85
N ALA A 138 -9.90 8.84 19.49
CA ALA A 138 -9.96 7.44 19.02
C ALA A 138 -8.87 6.54 19.59
N LYS A 139 -8.55 6.71 20.88
CA LYS A 139 -7.57 5.85 21.60
C LYS A 139 -8.07 4.40 21.77
N PRO A 140 -7.17 3.42 21.92
CA PRO A 140 -5.71 3.54 21.79
C PRO A 140 -5.25 3.61 20.34
N LEU A 141 -4.16 4.34 20.09
CA LEU A 141 -3.48 4.36 18.80
C LEU A 141 -2.20 3.53 18.90
N ARG A 142 -1.89 2.77 17.85
CA ARG A 142 -0.61 2.06 17.71
C ARG A 142 0.13 2.61 16.50
N TYR A 143 1.40 2.94 16.69
CA TYR A 143 2.29 3.41 15.63
C TYR A 143 3.51 2.50 15.52
N HIS A 144 4.04 2.38 14.32
CA HIS A 144 5.35 1.77 14.09
C HIS A 144 6.45 2.83 14.19
N THR A 145 7.71 2.41 14.26
CA THR A 145 8.87 3.30 14.47
C THR A 145 9.10 4.32 13.35
N ASN A 146 8.53 4.09 12.17
CA ASN A 146 8.52 5.03 11.03
C ASN A 146 7.31 5.98 11.03
N ALA A 147 6.64 6.14 12.19
CA ALA A 147 5.43 6.95 12.35
C ALA A 147 4.21 6.49 11.51
N LEU A 148 4.23 5.25 10.99
CA LEU A 148 3.06 4.67 10.34
C LEU A 148 1.98 4.37 11.38
N LEU A 149 0.74 4.84 11.13
CA LEU A 149 -0.42 4.52 11.94
C LEU A 149 -0.83 3.06 11.70
N CYS A 150 -0.63 2.22 12.69
CA CYS A 150 -0.93 0.79 12.60
C CYS A 150 -2.34 0.45 13.06
N ALA A 151 -2.82 1.09 14.14
CA ALA A 151 -4.12 0.79 14.71
C ALA A 151 -4.82 2.03 15.26
N ILE A 152 -6.14 2.04 15.13
CA ILE A 152 -7.05 3.01 15.73
C ILE A 152 -8.01 2.24 16.62
N ALA A 153 -8.23 2.70 17.85
CA ALA A 153 -9.09 2.04 18.83
C ALA A 153 -8.83 0.52 18.98
N GLY A 154 -7.56 0.10 18.86
CA GLY A 154 -7.14 -1.30 18.94
C GLY A 154 -7.30 -2.13 17.67
N TYR A 155 -7.77 -1.57 16.55
CA TYR A 155 -7.92 -2.28 15.28
C TYR A 155 -6.97 -1.76 14.16
N PRO A 156 -6.36 -2.65 13.36
CA PRO A 156 -6.25 -4.08 13.62
C PRO A 156 -5.44 -4.36 14.90
N GLU A 157 -5.74 -5.49 15.54
CA GLU A 157 -5.02 -5.90 16.75
C GLU A 157 -3.55 -6.13 16.42
N THR A 158 -3.29 -6.77 15.28
CA THR A 158 -1.95 -7.09 14.81
C THR A 158 -1.65 -6.46 13.46
N GLY A 159 -0.37 -6.41 13.13
CA GLY A 159 0.13 -5.93 11.84
C GLY A 159 0.26 -4.41 11.70
N CYS A 160 0.95 -3.95 10.66
CA CYS A 160 1.20 -2.54 10.37
C CYS A 160 1.75 -2.34 8.95
N GLY A 161 0.92 -2.51 7.91
CA GLY A 161 1.36 -2.28 6.53
C GLY A 161 1.90 -3.52 5.83
N GLU A 162 1.41 -4.72 6.16
CA GLU A 162 1.86 -5.95 5.51
C GLU A 162 1.54 -5.95 4.02
N GLN A 163 2.44 -6.54 3.23
CA GLN A 163 2.13 -6.98 1.88
C GLN A 163 1.11 -8.12 1.93
N VAL A 164 0.00 -7.93 1.26
CA VAL A 164 -1.01 -8.94 0.96
C VAL A 164 -0.67 -9.49 -0.41
N THR A 165 -0.02 -10.65 -0.44
CA THR A 165 0.12 -11.39 -1.68
C THR A 165 -1.26 -11.90 -2.09
N GLY A 166 -1.62 -11.70 -3.35
CA GLY A 166 -2.84 -12.28 -3.90
C GLY A 166 -2.85 -13.78 -3.60
N ARG A 167 -3.83 -14.23 -2.82
CA ARG A 167 -4.03 -15.64 -2.50
C ARG A 167 -4.11 -16.42 -3.82
N LYS A 168 -3.03 -17.11 -4.19
CA LYS A 168 -3.16 -18.21 -5.15
C LYS A 168 -4.11 -19.20 -4.49
N THR A 169 -5.29 -19.38 -5.06
CA THR A 169 -6.11 -20.57 -4.85
C THR A 169 -5.33 -21.76 -5.41
N GLY A 170 -4.41 -22.27 -4.62
CA GLY A 170 -3.75 -23.56 -4.80
C GLY A 170 -3.87 -24.32 -3.47
N PRO A 171 -3.98 -25.66 -3.50
CA PRO A 171 -4.11 -26.44 -2.26
C PRO A 171 -2.91 -26.19 -1.34
N GLU A 172 -3.17 -26.05 -0.04
CA GLU A 172 -2.14 -26.10 0.99
C GLU A 172 -1.46 -27.49 0.96
N GLU A 173 -0.17 -27.53 0.63
CA GLU A 173 0.70 -28.62 1.06
C GLU A 173 1.68 -28.09 2.10
N SER A 174 1.50 -28.56 3.32
CA SER A 174 2.48 -28.56 4.39
C SER A 174 3.70 -29.41 3.98
N GLY A 175 4.91 -28.87 4.06
CA GLY A 175 6.11 -29.72 4.04
C GLY A 175 7.40 -29.02 3.63
N SER A 176 8.27 -28.82 4.64
CA SER A 176 9.74 -28.85 4.64
C SER A 176 10.56 -28.18 3.52
N ASP A 177 11.54 -27.40 3.99
CA ASP A 177 12.70 -26.86 3.27
C ASP A 177 13.26 -27.76 2.15
N ASP A 178 13.13 -27.32 0.90
CA ASP A 178 14.18 -27.32 -0.14
C ASP A 178 13.60 -26.67 -1.42
N GLY A 179 13.90 -25.39 -1.65
CA GLY A 179 13.48 -24.67 -2.85
C GLY A 179 14.37 -25.01 -4.05
N PRO A 180 13.84 -25.38 -5.23
CA PRO A 180 14.67 -25.69 -6.39
C PRO A 180 15.46 -24.46 -6.87
N SER A 181 16.79 -24.52 -6.80
CA SER A 181 17.73 -23.50 -7.30
C SER A 181 17.77 -23.40 -8.84
N VAL A 182 16.66 -23.69 -9.52
CA VAL A 182 16.55 -23.67 -10.98
C VAL A 182 16.92 -22.30 -11.57
N GLY A 183 16.66 -21.22 -10.85
CA GLY A 183 17.07 -19.86 -11.24
C GLY A 183 18.58 -19.66 -11.25
N LEU A 184 19.31 -20.28 -10.30
CA LEU A 184 20.77 -20.18 -10.21
C LEU A 184 21.43 -20.98 -11.34
N TYR A 185 20.94 -22.18 -11.62
CA TYR A 185 21.46 -23.01 -12.71
C TYR A 185 21.17 -22.42 -14.09
N ALA A 186 19.98 -21.83 -14.28
CA ALA A 186 19.64 -21.11 -15.51
C ALA A 186 20.53 -19.87 -15.71
N GLY A 187 20.80 -19.11 -14.64
CA GLY A 187 21.71 -17.96 -14.69
C GLY A 187 23.14 -18.34 -15.04
N LEU A 188 23.68 -19.40 -14.42
CA LEU A 188 25.04 -19.89 -14.72
C LEU A 188 25.19 -20.42 -16.15
N ALA A 189 24.17 -21.12 -16.66
CA ALA A 189 24.18 -21.61 -18.04
C ALA A 189 24.20 -20.46 -19.06
N ALA A 190 23.46 -19.37 -18.80
CA ALA A 190 23.45 -18.19 -19.66
C ALA A 190 24.82 -17.49 -19.71
N ILE A 191 25.49 -17.34 -18.55
CA ILE A 191 26.83 -16.72 -18.49
C ILE A 191 27.87 -17.57 -19.23
N ALA A 192 27.82 -18.90 -19.06
CA ALA A 192 28.74 -19.81 -19.75
C ALA A 192 28.60 -19.73 -21.28
N LEU A 193 27.37 -19.65 -21.79
CA LEU A 193 27.09 -19.51 -23.23
C LEU A 193 27.59 -18.17 -23.78
N LEU A 194 27.41 -17.07 -23.05
CA LEU A 194 27.93 -15.75 -23.44
C LEU A 194 29.47 -15.72 -23.44
N GLY A 195 30.11 -16.34 -22.44
CA GLY A 195 31.56 -16.49 -22.39
C GLY A 195 32.12 -17.27 -23.58
N ALA A 196 31.48 -18.40 -23.92
CA ALA A 196 31.88 -19.22 -25.07
C ALA A 196 31.72 -18.46 -26.41
N ALA A 197 30.65 -17.68 -26.56
CA ALA A 197 30.43 -16.86 -27.75
C ALA A 197 31.49 -15.76 -27.89
N ALA A 198 31.88 -15.10 -26.80
CA ALA A 198 32.93 -14.08 -26.81
C ALA A 198 34.29 -14.66 -27.22
N VAL A 199 34.66 -15.84 -26.70
CA VAL A 199 35.91 -16.53 -27.07
C VAL A 199 35.90 -16.96 -28.54
N TRP A 200 34.77 -17.43 -29.06
CA TRP A 200 34.66 -17.80 -30.46
C TRP A 200 34.79 -16.58 -31.39
N GLN A 201 34.21 -15.44 -30.98
CA GLN A 201 34.24 -14.20 -31.75
C GLN A 201 35.63 -13.55 -31.77
N THR A 202 36.42 -13.68 -30.69
CA THR A 202 37.83 -13.23 -30.65
C THR A 202 38.73 -14.13 -31.49
N ARG A 203 38.55 -15.45 -31.45
CA ARG A 203 39.31 -16.39 -32.31
C ARG A 203 39.04 -16.20 -33.80
N ARG A 204 37.81 -15.85 -34.18
CA ARG A 204 37.49 -15.50 -35.57
C ARG A 204 38.11 -14.18 -36.04
N ARG A 205 38.32 -13.22 -35.14
CA ARG A 205 38.98 -11.95 -35.46
C ARG A 205 40.50 -12.07 -35.55
N GLY A 206 41.11 -13.03 -34.84
CA GLY A 206 42.55 -13.29 -34.90
C GLY A 206 43.03 -13.98 -36.19
N ASN A 207 42.14 -14.64 -36.94
CA ASN A 207 42.47 -15.31 -38.21
C ASN A 207 42.24 -14.44 -39.46
N ALA A 208 42.05 -13.13 -39.27
CA ALA A 208 41.86 -12.14 -40.34
C ALA A 208 42.94 -11.04 -40.32
N ALA A 209 44.07 -11.28 -39.64
CA ALA A 209 45.27 -10.45 -39.67
C ALA A 209 46.43 -11.24 -40.30
#